data_AF-A0A7J7SEB0-F1
#
_entry.id   AF-A0A7J7SEB0-F1
#
_cell.length_a   1.000
_cell.length_b   1.000
_cell.length_c   1.000
_cell.angle_alpha   90.00
_cell.angle_beta   90.00
_cell.angle_gamma   90.00
#
_symmetry.space_group_name_H-M   'P 1'
#
loop_
_entity.id
_entity.type
_entity.pdbx_description
1 polymer ?
#
loop_
_entity_poly.entity_id
_entity_poly.type
_entity_poly.pdbx_seq_one_letter_code
_entity_poly.pdbx_strand_id
1 'polypeptide(L)'
;MPTLLPIHAWQMVLKATSAGREVSVSPRNSAVSARSDGLACPQLHALTAGLKAFTSWTTNAAIEACRMACGGHGYSHCSGLPNIYVTFTPTCTFEGENTVMMLQTARFLMKSYDQVHAGKLVCGMVSYLNDLPSQRIQPQQVAVWPTVVDIDSPHSLTEAYRLRAARLVEIAAKNLQTEVSHRKSKEVAWNLTSVDLVRASEAHCHYVTVKLFSEQLLKIQDKPIQAVLRNLCLLYALYGISQKAGDFLQENILTDTQVTQVHQRIKELLTVIRPDAVTLVDAFDFQDVSLGSVLGRYDGNVYENLFEWAKTSPLNKAEVHESFYKHLKPLQSKL
;
A
#
# COMPACT_ATOMS: atom_id res chain seq x y z
N MET A 1 13.83 5.28 -12.28
CA MET A 1 13.14 6.50 -11.79
C MET A 1 11.61 6.43 -11.85
N PRO A 2 10.93 5.91 -12.90
CA PRO A 2 9.45 5.82 -12.93
C PRO A 2 8.82 4.95 -11.83
N THR A 3 9.60 4.01 -11.28
CA THR A 3 9.19 3.07 -10.23
C THR A 3 9.31 3.62 -8.81
N LEU A 4 10.00 4.75 -8.60
CA LEU A 4 10.25 5.34 -7.27
C LEU A 4 9.20 6.40 -6.88
N LEU A 5 8.60 7.06 -7.86
CA LEU A 5 7.60 8.11 -7.60
C LEU A 5 6.28 7.57 -7.02
N PRO A 6 5.79 6.37 -7.42
CA PRO A 6 4.71 5.71 -6.70
C PRO A 6 5.07 5.47 -5.23
N ILE A 7 6.33 5.15 -4.92
CA ILE A 7 6.81 4.89 -3.55
C ILE A 7 6.78 6.14 -2.67
N HIS A 8 7.08 7.32 -3.23
CA HIS A 8 6.99 8.59 -2.50
C HIS A 8 5.52 8.97 -2.22
N ALA A 9 4.63 8.77 -3.19
CA ALA A 9 3.19 8.92 -2.97
C ALA A 9 2.70 8.00 -1.84
N TRP A 10 3.22 6.76 -1.79
CA TRP A 10 2.95 5.79 -0.73
C TRP A 10 3.45 6.21 0.65
N GLN A 11 4.65 6.79 0.77
CA GLN A 11 5.15 7.25 2.07
C GLN A 11 4.31 8.41 2.64
N MET A 12 3.80 9.31 1.78
CA MET A 12 2.88 10.35 2.21
C MET A 12 1.49 9.79 2.55
N VAL A 13 1.05 8.75 1.85
CA VAL A 13 -0.15 7.96 2.20
C VAL A 13 -0.01 7.29 3.57
N LEU A 14 1.17 6.75 3.91
CA LEU A 14 1.44 6.19 5.24
C LEU A 14 1.40 7.27 6.32
N LYS A 15 1.93 8.46 6.06
CA LYS A 15 1.79 9.63 6.96
C LYS A 15 0.32 10.09 7.10
N ALA A 16 -0.45 10.10 6.02
CA ALA A 16 -1.87 10.45 6.05
C ALA A 16 -2.74 9.39 6.77
N THR A 17 -2.44 8.10 6.58
CA THR A 17 -3.14 7.00 7.25
C THR A 17 -2.74 6.86 8.73
N SER A 18 -1.49 7.15 9.09
CA SER A 18 -1.07 7.25 10.50
C SER A 18 -1.69 8.45 11.20
N ALA A 19 -1.76 9.62 10.54
CA ALA A 19 -2.52 10.77 11.04
C ALA A 19 -4.04 10.46 11.14
N GLY A 20 -4.61 9.68 10.21
CA GLY A 20 -5.99 9.18 10.31
C GLY A 20 -6.21 8.19 11.46
N ARG A 21 -5.21 7.37 11.78
CA ARG A 21 -5.16 6.53 13.00
C ARG A 21 -5.15 7.40 14.25
N GLU A 22 -4.32 8.44 14.30
CA GLU A 22 -4.29 9.40 15.42
C GLU A 22 -5.59 10.18 15.58
N VAL A 23 -6.25 10.58 14.48
CA VAL A 23 -7.57 11.24 14.54
C VAL A 23 -8.66 10.28 15.01
N SER A 24 -8.59 9.00 14.66
CA SER A 24 -9.51 7.96 15.14
C SER A 24 -9.25 7.54 16.60
N VAL A 25 -8.03 7.77 17.10
CA VAL A 25 -7.56 7.43 18.46
C VAL A 25 -7.51 8.66 19.38
N SER A 26 -7.68 9.89 18.86
CA SER A 26 -7.56 11.13 19.63
C SER A 26 -8.64 11.22 20.73
N PRO A 27 -8.28 11.57 21.98
CA PRO A 27 -9.21 11.62 23.10
C PRO A 27 -10.23 12.76 23.02
N ARG A 28 -10.25 13.61 21.97
CA ARG A 28 -11.23 14.70 21.86
C ARG A 28 -12.66 14.26 21.52
N ASN A 29 -12.88 12.97 21.20
CA ASN A 29 -14.22 12.38 21.09
C ASN A 29 -14.71 11.70 22.40
N SER A 30 -14.00 11.88 23.52
CA SER A 30 -14.38 11.28 24.82
C SER A 30 -15.58 11.95 25.52
N ALA A 31 -16.23 12.93 24.89
CA ALA A 31 -17.38 13.64 25.45
C ALA A 31 -18.74 13.28 24.82
N VAL A 32 -18.84 12.18 24.05
CA VAL A 32 -20.12 11.68 23.55
C VAL A 32 -20.35 10.25 24.03
N SER A 33 -20.99 10.16 25.20
CA SER A 33 -21.81 9.05 25.70
C SER A 33 -21.23 7.62 25.60
N ALA A 34 -20.73 7.13 26.73
CA ALA A 34 -20.29 5.76 27.05
C ALA A 34 -21.36 4.65 26.92
N ARG A 35 -22.14 4.61 25.83
CA ARG A 35 -23.16 3.57 25.55
C ARG A 35 -23.10 2.99 24.12
N SER A 36 -22.13 3.39 23.29
CA SER A 36 -21.98 2.90 21.90
C SER A 36 -20.63 2.23 21.57
N ASP A 37 -19.72 2.09 22.53
CA ASP A 37 -18.30 1.75 22.27
C ASP A 37 -18.02 0.30 21.84
N GLY A 38 -19.00 -0.60 21.91
CA GLY A 38 -18.83 -2.00 21.51
C GLY A 38 -18.73 -2.22 19.99
N LEU A 39 -19.29 -1.32 19.17
CA LEU A 39 -19.34 -1.44 17.70
C LEU A 39 -18.11 -0.84 17.00
N ALA A 40 -17.41 0.11 17.62
CA ALA A 40 -16.19 0.71 17.08
C ALA A 40 -14.99 -0.26 17.18
N CYS A 41 -14.95 -1.10 18.21
CA CYS A 41 -13.82 -2.00 18.48
C CYS A 41 -13.60 -3.08 17.38
N PRO A 42 -14.64 -3.77 16.85
CA PRO A 42 -14.44 -4.76 15.79
C PRO A 42 -13.96 -4.17 14.47
N GLN A 43 -14.50 -3.00 14.07
CA GLN A 43 -14.08 -2.32 12.85
C GLN A 43 -12.65 -1.79 12.99
N LEU A 44 -12.30 -1.21 14.14
CA LEU A 44 -10.96 -0.71 14.41
C LEU A 44 -9.92 -1.84 14.37
N HIS A 45 -10.22 -2.98 14.99
CA HIS A 45 -9.34 -4.15 14.94
C HIS A 45 -9.13 -4.65 13.52
N ALA A 46 -10.21 -4.86 12.75
CA ALA A 46 -10.12 -5.33 11.37
C ALA A 46 -9.33 -4.36 10.48
N LEU A 47 -9.62 -3.05 10.58
CA LEU A 47 -8.91 -2.05 9.80
C LEU A 47 -7.43 -1.97 10.18
N THR A 48 -7.11 -2.06 11.47
CA THR A 48 -5.74 -2.02 11.97
C THR A 48 -4.94 -3.22 11.48
N ALA A 49 -5.50 -4.43 11.55
CA ALA A 49 -4.89 -5.66 11.06
C ALA A 49 -4.64 -5.58 9.53
N GLY A 50 -5.68 -5.22 8.77
CA GLY A 50 -5.60 -5.12 7.31
C GLY A 50 -4.61 -4.05 6.85
N LEU A 51 -4.67 -2.84 7.40
CA LEU A 51 -3.72 -1.78 7.05
C LEU A 51 -2.30 -2.13 7.44
N LYS A 52 -2.06 -2.79 8.59
CA LYS A 52 -0.72 -3.27 8.96
C LYS A 52 -0.17 -4.20 7.88
N ALA A 53 -0.95 -5.20 7.45
CA ALA A 53 -0.51 -6.15 6.44
C ALA A 53 -0.29 -5.48 5.07
N PHE A 54 -1.24 -4.66 4.64
CA PHE A 54 -1.21 -3.96 3.35
C PHE A 54 -0.01 -3.03 3.23
N THR A 55 0.21 -2.21 4.26
CA THR A 55 1.27 -1.20 4.28
C THR A 55 2.66 -1.82 4.44
N SER A 56 2.83 -2.84 5.27
CA SER A 56 4.11 -3.53 5.44
C SER A 56 4.54 -4.27 4.17
N TRP A 57 3.65 -5.02 3.52
CA TRP A 57 3.98 -5.66 2.22
C TRP A 57 4.37 -4.64 1.16
N THR A 58 3.58 -3.58 1.02
CA THR A 58 3.86 -2.52 0.06
C THR A 58 5.21 -1.84 0.33
N THR A 59 5.48 -1.47 1.58
CA THR A 59 6.71 -0.79 1.98
C THR A 59 7.93 -1.70 1.80
N ASN A 60 7.80 -2.99 2.14
CA ASN A 60 8.86 -3.97 1.96
C ASN A 60 9.26 -4.09 0.48
N ALA A 61 8.27 -4.21 -0.41
CA ALA A 61 8.52 -4.24 -1.86
C ALA A 61 9.11 -2.91 -2.38
N ALA A 62 8.65 -1.79 -1.84
CA ALA A 62 9.13 -0.47 -2.20
C ALA A 62 10.61 -0.23 -1.82
N ILE A 63 11.02 -0.61 -0.61
CA ILE A 63 12.43 -0.49 -0.17
C ILE A 63 13.35 -1.26 -1.12
N GLU A 64 12.97 -2.48 -1.51
CA GLU A 64 13.78 -3.27 -2.43
C GLU A 64 13.79 -2.69 -3.85
N ALA A 65 12.69 -2.11 -4.31
CA ALA A 65 12.66 -1.36 -5.57
C ALA A 65 13.57 -0.11 -5.52
N CYS A 66 13.65 0.59 -4.39
CA CYS A 66 14.61 1.68 -4.16
C CYS A 66 16.05 1.17 -4.27
N ARG A 67 16.36 0.04 -3.61
CA ARG A 67 17.68 -0.59 -3.67
C ARG A 67 18.10 -0.92 -5.09
N MET A 68 17.23 -1.56 -5.86
CA MET A 68 17.50 -1.91 -7.27
C MET A 68 17.62 -0.69 -8.17
N ALA A 69 16.88 0.39 -7.90
CA ALA A 69 16.96 1.62 -8.69
C ALA A 69 18.31 2.36 -8.54
N CYS A 70 19.07 2.10 -7.47
CA CYS A 70 20.44 2.58 -7.28
C CYS A 70 21.50 1.72 -8.01
N GLY A 71 21.08 0.72 -8.79
CA GLY A 71 21.97 -0.15 -9.54
C GLY A 71 22.96 -0.92 -8.66
N GLY A 72 24.18 -1.12 -9.15
CA GLY A 72 25.23 -1.85 -8.41
C GLY A 72 25.60 -1.19 -7.06
N HIS A 73 25.60 0.14 -6.99
CA HIS A 73 25.92 0.84 -5.73
C HIS A 73 24.85 0.63 -4.65
N GLY A 74 23.58 0.40 -5.04
CA GLY A 74 22.51 0.04 -4.12
C GLY A 74 22.69 -1.32 -3.43
N TYR A 75 23.54 -2.20 -3.96
CA TYR A 75 23.87 -3.46 -3.30
C TYR A 75 24.80 -3.26 -2.09
N SER A 76 25.69 -2.27 -2.14
CA SER A 76 26.63 -2.00 -1.05
C SER A 76 25.93 -1.43 0.18
N HIS A 77 26.41 -1.78 1.37
CA HIS A 77 25.94 -1.23 2.64
C HIS A 77 26.11 0.30 2.73
N CYS A 78 27.02 0.89 1.95
CA CYS A 78 27.15 2.35 1.85
C CYS A 78 25.86 3.06 1.40
N SER A 79 24.96 2.35 0.71
CA SER A 79 23.68 2.92 0.27
C SER A 79 22.65 3.03 1.40
N GLY A 80 22.85 2.37 2.54
CA GLY A 80 21.89 2.29 3.65
C GLY A 80 20.66 1.39 3.36
N LEU A 81 20.29 1.20 2.10
CA LEU A 81 19.08 0.48 1.67
C LEU A 81 19.06 -1.01 2.10
N PRO A 82 20.16 -1.80 2.01
CA PRO A 82 20.18 -3.16 2.53
C PRO A 82 19.86 -3.23 4.03
N ASN A 83 20.37 -2.27 4.82
CA ASN A 83 20.13 -2.21 6.26
C ASN A 83 18.66 -1.85 6.53
N ILE A 84 18.12 -0.86 5.82
CA ILE A 84 16.70 -0.49 5.94
C ILE A 84 15.81 -1.69 5.61
N TYR A 85 16.11 -2.45 4.54
CA TYR A 85 15.34 -3.62 4.15
C TYR A 85 15.34 -4.70 5.22
N VAL A 86 16.52 -5.11 5.71
CA VAL A 86 16.63 -6.18 6.72
C VAL A 86 16.01 -5.77 8.07
N THR A 87 16.06 -4.49 8.42
CA THR A 87 15.41 -3.96 9.63
C THR A 87 13.90 -3.85 9.48
N PHE A 88 13.39 -3.49 8.30
CA PHE A 88 11.97 -3.31 8.06
C PHE A 88 11.22 -4.62 7.78
N THR A 89 11.84 -5.58 7.08
CA THR A 89 11.16 -6.81 6.63
C THR A 89 10.47 -7.63 7.73
N PRO A 90 10.97 -7.70 8.99
CA PRO A 90 10.28 -8.38 10.09
C PRO A 90 8.91 -7.76 10.44
N THR A 91 8.62 -6.52 10.04
CA THR A 91 7.28 -5.92 10.22
C THR A 91 6.19 -6.69 9.48
N CYS A 92 6.53 -7.49 8.46
CA CYS A 92 5.59 -8.39 7.79
C CYS A 92 5.18 -9.59 8.66
N THR A 93 5.90 -9.87 9.75
CA THR A 93 5.68 -11.03 10.63
C THR A 93 5.35 -10.61 12.08
N PHE A 94 5.96 -9.53 12.59
CA PHE A 94 5.66 -8.99 13.91
C PHE A 94 4.21 -8.48 14.00
N GLU A 95 3.65 -8.48 15.21
CA GLU A 95 2.25 -8.08 15.47
C GLU A 95 1.19 -8.88 14.68
N GLY A 96 1.58 -10.05 14.16
CA GLY A 96 0.74 -10.95 13.38
C GLY A 96 1.22 -11.08 11.94
N GLU A 97 1.36 -12.32 11.46
CA GLU A 97 1.73 -12.59 10.07
C GLU A 97 0.69 -11.98 9.11
N ASN A 98 1.16 -11.34 8.04
CA ASN A 98 0.32 -10.50 7.18
C ASN A 98 -0.89 -11.24 6.57
N THR A 99 -0.73 -12.48 6.14
CA THR A 99 -1.84 -13.30 5.62
C THR A 99 -2.89 -13.56 6.69
N VAL A 100 -2.46 -13.90 7.91
CA VAL A 100 -3.37 -14.06 9.07
C VAL A 100 -4.12 -12.76 9.37
N MET A 101 -3.46 -11.61 9.33
CA MET A 101 -4.09 -10.30 9.54
C MET A 101 -5.09 -9.94 8.43
N MET A 102 -4.78 -10.27 7.17
CA MET A 102 -5.72 -10.14 6.07
C MET A 102 -6.94 -11.05 6.23
N LEU A 103 -6.78 -12.27 6.74
CA LEU A 103 -7.88 -13.18 7.03
C LEU A 103 -8.74 -12.71 8.23
N GLN A 104 -8.15 -12.06 9.24
CA GLN A 104 -8.93 -11.40 10.30
C GLN A 104 -9.80 -10.27 9.75
N THR A 105 -9.24 -9.47 8.85
CA THR A 105 -9.99 -8.43 8.12
C THR A 105 -11.11 -9.06 7.29
N ALA A 106 -10.83 -10.18 6.61
CA ALA A 106 -11.81 -10.86 5.78
C ALA A 106 -13.00 -11.37 6.62
N ARG A 107 -12.76 -11.89 7.84
CA ARG A 107 -13.85 -12.32 8.74
C ARG A 107 -14.79 -11.18 9.07
N PHE A 108 -14.25 -10.00 9.32
CA PHE A 108 -15.05 -8.80 9.55
C PHE A 108 -15.84 -8.39 8.30
N LEU A 109 -15.23 -8.45 7.11
CA LEU A 109 -15.90 -8.16 5.85
C LEU A 109 -17.04 -9.14 5.56
N MET A 110 -16.83 -10.45 5.73
CA MET A 110 -17.86 -11.47 5.55
C MET A 110 -19.03 -11.27 6.54
N LYS A 111 -18.72 -11.01 7.81
CA LYS A 111 -19.75 -10.71 8.83
C LYS A 111 -20.55 -9.44 8.49
N SER A 112 -19.90 -8.43 7.92
CA SER A 112 -20.56 -7.19 7.50
C SER A 112 -21.44 -7.43 6.27
N TYR A 113 -20.96 -8.20 5.31
CA TYR A 113 -21.73 -8.65 4.14
C TYR A 113 -22.99 -9.43 4.56
N ASP A 114 -22.86 -10.39 5.46
CA ASP A 114 -24.00 -11.16 5.98
C ASP A 114 -25.04 -10.28 6.69
N GLN A 115 -24.60 -9.24 7.41
CA GLN A 115 -25.51 -8.27 8.04
C GLN A 115 -26.31 -7.48 7.01
N VAL A 116 -25.65 -6.98 5.96
CA VAL A 116 -26.32 -6.29 4.86
C VAL A 116 -27.30 -7.20 4.15
N HIS A 117 -26.91 -8.44 3.89
CA HIS A 117 -27.79 -9.43 3.26
C HIS A 117 -29.01 -9.78 4.13
N ALA A 118 -28.84 -9.77 5.45
CA ALA A 118 -29.94 -9.88 6.42
C ALA A 118 -30.76 -8.59 6.59
N GLY A 119 -30.50 -7.56 5.78
CA GLY A 119 -31.24 -6.30 5.75
C GLY A 119 -30.82 -5.26 6.79
N LYS A 120 -29.69 -5.46 7.48
CA LYS A 120 -29.13 -4.48 8.43
C LYS A 120 -28.18 -3.53 7.71
N LEU A 121 -28.21 -2.26 8.07
CA LEU A 121 -27.24 -1.29 7.56
C LEU A 121 -25.93 -1.39 8.35
N VAL A 122 -24.81 -1.35 7.63
CA VAL A 122 -23.46 -1.24 8.22
C VAL A 122 -22.93 0.18 8.08
N CYS A 123 -22.11 0.63 9.02
CA CYS A 123 -21.56 2.00 9.06
C CYS A 123 -20.04 2.01 8.86
N GLY A 124 -19.46 3.22 8.80
CA GLY A 124 -18.02 3.41 8.75
C GLY A 124 -17.40 3.06 7.39
N MET A 125 -16.18 2.51 7.41
CA MET A 125 -15.40 2.23 6.20
C MET A 125 -15.97 1.10 5.35
N VAL A 126 -16.92 0.31 5.86
CA VAL A 126 -17.62 -0.76 5.14
C VAL A 126 -19.02 -0.37 4.70
N SER A 127 -19.44 0.88 4.92
CA SER A 127 -20.77 1.39 4.52
C SER A 127 -21.08 1.23 3.04
N TYR A 128 -20.05 1.15 2.18
CA TYR A 128 -20.20 0.85 0.76
C TYR A 128 -20.88 -0.48 0.46
N LEU A 129 -20.87 -1.43 1.41
CA LEU A 129 -21.54 -2.71 1.24
C LEU A 129 -23.07 -2.57 1.19
N ASN A 130 -23.63 -1.49 1.77
CA ASN A 130 -25.07 -1.24 1.74
C ASN A 130 -25.60 -1.00 0.31
N ASP A 131 -24.73 -0.58 -0.61
CA ASP A 131 -25.09 -0.29 -2.00
C ASP A 131 -25.04 -1.53 -2.90
N LEU A 132 -24.60 -2.68 -2.37
CA LEU A 132 -24.62 -3.93 -3.11
C LEU A 132 -26.07 -4.31 -3.44
N PRO A 133 -26.35 -4.78 -4.67
CA PRO A 133 -27.69 -5.20 -5.06
C PRO A 133 -28.15 -6.32 -4.13
N SER A 134 -29.01 -5.96 -3.19
CA SER A 134 -29.69 -6.93 -2.34
C SER A 134 -30.56 -7.78 -3.26
N GLN A 135 -30.69 -9.08 -3.01
CA GLN A 135 -31.71 -9.93 -3.67
C GLN A 135 -33.17 -9.48 -3.37
N ARG A 136 -33.38 -8.27 -2.82
CA ARG A 136 -34.69 -7.64 -2.78
C ARG A 136 -35.08 -7.28 -4.20
N ILE A 137 -36.03 -8.05 -4.71
CA ILE A 137 -36.81 -7.80 -5.91
C ILE A 137 -37.38 -6.37 -5.83
N GLN A 138 -36.64 -5.40 -6.35
CA GLN A 138 -37.22 -4.20 -6.94
C GLN A 138 -36.83 -4.23 -8.41
N PRO A 139 -37.80 -4.11 -9.34
CA PRO A 139 -37.51 -3.95 -10.75
C PRO A 139 -37.00 -2.52 -10.97
N GLN A 140 -35.79 -2.25 -10.50
CA GLN A 140 -35.06 -1.08 -10.93
C GLN A 140 -34.29 -1.52 -12.16
N GLN A 141 -34.51 -0.78 -13.26
CA GLN A 141 -33.83 -0.97 -14.53
C GLN A 141 -32.39 -1.39 -14.29
N VAL A 142 -31.90 -2.37 -15.05
CA VAL A 142 -30.50 -2.77 -15.09
C VAL A 142 -29.68 -1.50 -15.27
N ALA A 143 -29.32 -0.88 -14.15
CA ALA A 143 -28.31 0.14 -14.10
C ALA A 143 -27.04 -0.67 -14.31
N VAL A 144 -26.77 -0.95 -15.59
CA VAL A 144 -25.41 -0.86 -16.10
C VAL A 144 -24.85 0.35 -15.36
N TRP A 145 -23.81 0.16 -14.57
CA TRP A 145 -23.14 1.28 -13.93
C TRP A 145 -22.08 1.77 -14.92
N PRO A 146 -22.37 2.52 -16.02
CA PRO A 146 -21.30 3.26 -16.65
C PRO A 146 -21.09 4.48 -15.75
N THR A 147 -20.46 4.28 -14.60
CA THR A 147 -19.86 5.41 -13.94
C THR A 147 -18.75 5.82 -14.90
N VAL A 148 -18.95 6.89 -15.65
CA VAL A 148 -17.86 7.48 -16.42
C VAL A 148 -16.83 7.91 -15.39
N VAL A 149 -15.85 7.05 -15.14
CA VAL A 149 -14.79 7.33 -14.19
C VAL A 149 -13.95 8.43 -14.78
N ASP A 150 -14.00 9.60 -14.15
CA ASP A 150 -13.11 10.71 -14.43
C ASP A 150 -11.75 10.41 -13.79
N ILE A 151 -10.77 10.08 -14.63
CA ILE A 151 -9.42 9.70 -14.21
C ILE A 151 -8.61 10.87 -13.63
N ASP A 152 -9.08 12.12 -13.81
CA ASP A 152 -8.45 13.32 -13.26
C ASP A 152 -9.06 13.79 -11.93
N SER A 153 -10.10 13.10 -11.45
CA SER A 153 -10.80 13.40 -10.21
C SER A 153 -10.48 12.39 -9.10
N PRO A 154 -9.82 12.80 -8.00
CA PRO A 154 -9.57 11.93 -6.85
C PRO A 154 -10.85 11.33 -6.25
N HIS A 155 -11.96 12.06 -6.31
CA HIS A 155 -13.26 11.58 -5.85
C HIS A 155 -13.79 10.46 -6.76
N SER A 156 -13.74 10.65 -8.08
CA SER A 156 -14.18 9.62 -9.03
C SER A 156 -13.31 8.36 -8.95
N LEU A 157 -12.01 8.50 -8.75
CA LEU A 157 -11.11 7.37 -8.52
C LEU A 157 -11.45 6.66 -7.19
N THR A 158 -11.74 7.41 -6.12
CA THR A 158 -12.18 6.83 -4.85
C THR A 158 -13.44 5.97 -5.02
N GLU A 159 -14.40 6.43 -5.82
CA GLU A 159 -15.61 5.65 -6.14
C GLU A 159 -15.29 4.38 -6.94
N ALA A 160 -14.38 4.42 -7.91
CA ALA A 160 -13.94 3.23 -8.63
C ALA A 160 -13.32 2.17 -7.69
N TYR A 161 -12.50 2.62 -6.73
CA TYR A 161 -11.94 1.74 -5.69
C TYR A 161 -13.00 1.21 -4.73
N ARG A 162 -14.00 2.02 -4.38
CA ARG A 162 -15.14 1.62 -3.55
C ARG A 162 -15.92 0.48 -4.22
N LEU A 163 -16.22 0.64 -5.52
CA LEU A 163 -16.90 -0.38 -6.31
C LEU A 163 -16.07 -1.66 -6.41
N ARG A 164 -14.76 -1.57 -6.68
CA ARG A 164 -13.86 -2.74 -6.69
C ARG A 164 -13.87 -3.48 -5.36
N ALA A 165 -13.78 -2.77 -4.24
CA ALA A 165 -13.81 -3.39 -2.92
C ALA A 165 -15.16 -4.07 -2.64
N ALA A 166 -16.28 -3.45 -3.04
CA ALA A 166 -17.61 -4.03 -2.92
C ALA A 166 -17.74 -5.35 -3.70
N ARG A 167 -17.30 -5.36 -4.96
CA ARG A 167 -17.36 -6.53 -5.83
C ARG A 167 -16.48 -7.69 -5.35
N LEU A 168 -15.24 -7.42 -4.96
CA LEU A 168 -14.36 -8.48 -4.48
C LEU A 168 -14.84 -9.08 -3.15
N VAL A 169 -15.45 -8.28 -2.27
CA VAL A 169 -16.13 -8.80 -1.07
C VAL A 169 -17.33 -9.68 -1.45
N GLU A 170 -18.15 -9.23 -2.40
CA GLU A 170 -19.29 -10.02 -2.90
C GLU A 170 -18.86 -11.35 -3.53
N ILE A 171 -17.81 -11.36 -4.34
CA ILE A 171 -17.24 -12.57 -4.95
C ILE A 171 -16.74 -13.54 -3.88
N ALA A 172 -15.93 -13.06 -2.94
CA ALA A 172 -15.41 -13.89 -1.86
C ALA A 172 -16.55 -14.50 -1.00
N ALA A 173 -17.60 -13.71 -0.72
CA ALA A 173 -18.76 -14.19 0.02
C ALA A 173 -19.55 -15.25 -0.75
N LYS A 174 -19.79 -15.06 -2.06
CA LYS A 174 -20.48 -16.04 -2.91
C LYS A 174 -19.70 -17.34 -3.05
N ASN A 175 -18.38 -17.26 -3.24
CA ASN A 175 -17.50 -18.43 -3.30
C ASN A 175 -17.54 -19.19 -1.97
N LEU A 176 -17.46 -18.49 -0.84
CA LEU A 176 -17.57 -19.09 0.49
C LEU A 176 -18.92 -19.79 0.70
N GLN A 177 -20.02 -19.14 0.31
CA GLN A 177 -21.36 -19.73 0.39
C GLN A 177 -21.51 -20.97 -0.50
N THR A 178 -20.90 -20.96 -1.69
CA THR A 178 -20.91 -22.10 -2.62
C THR A 178 -20.23 -23.32 -1.99
N GLU A 179 -19.05 -23.12 -1.40
CA GLU A 179 -18.32 -24.20 -0.73
C GLU A 179 -19.07 -24.76 0.49
N VAL A 180 -19.75 -23.90 1.26
CA VAL A 180 -20.62 -24.32 2.36
C VAL A 180 -21.85 -25.10 1.84
N SER A 181 -22.44 -24.69 0.72
CA SER A 181 -23.57 -25.38 0.09
C SER A 181 -23.21 -26.79 -0.41
N HIS A 182 -21.95 -27.00 -0.79
CA HIS A 182 -21.38 -28.31 -1.15
C HIS A 182 -21.09 -29.21 0.08
N ARG A 183 -21.76 -28.97 1.21
CA ARG A 183 -21.66 -29.75 2.46
C ARG A 183 -20.26 -29.82 3.07
N LYS A 184 -19.36 -28.89 2.74
CA LYS A 184 -18.06 -28.77 3.41
C LYS A 184 -18.25 -28.09 4.77
N SER A 185 -17.40 -28.41 5.74
CA SER A 185 -17.41 -27.68 7.02
C SER A 185 -17.02 -26.21 6.78
N LYS A 186 -17.42 -25.32 7.69
CA LYS A 186 -17.13 -23.88 7.56
C LYS A 186 -15.62 -23.61 7.50
N GLU A 187 -14.83 -24.38 8.24
CA GLU A 187 -13.38 -24.26 8.33
C GLU A 187 -12.72 -24.69 7.00
N VAL A 188 -13.20 -25.79 6.40
CA VAL A 188 -12.70 -26.26 5.11
C VAL A 188 -13.09 -25.28 4.00
N ALA A 189 -14.34 -24.81 3.97
CA ALA A 189 -14.80 -23.81 3.02
C ALA A 189 -14.01 -22.49 3.14
N TRP A 190 -13.73 -22.05 4.37
CA TRP A 190 -12.89 -20.88 4.65
C TRP A 190 -11.47 -21.04 4.12
N ASN A 191 -10.86 -22.21 4.32
CA ASN A 191 -9.51 -22.47 3.83
C ASN A 191 -9.45 -22.50 2.29
N LEU A 192 -10.43 -23.13 1.65
CA LEU A 192 -10.52 -23.22 0.18
C LEU A 192 -10.74 -21.86 -0.50
N THR A 193 -11.38 -20.91 0.21
CA THR A 193 -11.64 -19.56 -0.29
C THR A 193 -10.70 -18.51 0.28
N SER A 194 -9.66 -18.92 1.01
CA SER A 194 -8.72 -18.02 1.70
C SER A 194 -8.03 -17.03 0.75
N VAL A 195 -7.73 -17.44 -0.48
CA VAL A 195 -7.13 -16.58 -1.50
C VAL A 195 -8.08 -15.44 -1.90
N ASP A 196 -9.36 -15.74 -2.14
CA ASP A 196 -10.38 -14.73 -2.47
C ASP A 196 -10.64 -13.81 -1.28
N LEU A 197 -10.65 -14.36 -0.07
CA LEU A 197 -10.81 -13.61 1.18
C LEU A 197 -9.66 -12.62 1.40
N VAL A 198 -8.41 -13.03 1.14
CA VAL A 198 -7.24 -12.13 1.21
C VAL A 198 -7.32 -11.05 0.13
N ARG A 199 -7.70 -11.40 -1.11
CA ARG A 199 -7.90 -10.42 -2.20
C ARG A 199 -8.98 -9.38 -1.85
N ALA A 200 -10.08 -9.80 -1.24
CA ALA A 200 -11.13 -8.89 -0.78
C ALA A 200 -10.64 -7.93 0.33
N SER A 201 -9.87 -8.44 1.29
CA SER A 201 -9.23 -7.63 2.33
C SER A 201 -8.22 -6.63 1.76
N GLU A 202 -7.39 -7.05 0.80
CA GLU A 202 -6.44 -6.18 0.11
C GLU A 202 -7.18 -5.04 -0.61
N ALA A 203 -8.24 -5.36 -1.36
CA ALA A 203 -9.05 -4.37 -2.06
C ALA A 203 -9.73 -3.37 -1.10
N HIS A 204 -10.26 -3.86 0.02
CA HIS A 204 -10.81 -3.00 1.07
C HIS A 204 -9.75 -2.03 1.63
N CYS A 205 -8.57 -2.54 2.00
CA CYS A 205 -7.49 -1.71 2.54
C CYS A 205 -7.00 -0.66 1.52
N HIS A 206 -6.90 -1.05 0.25
CA HIS A 206 -6.51 -0.14 -0.83
C HIS A 206 -7.56 0.98 -1.02
N TYR A 207 -8.85 0.64 -1.01
CA TYR A 207 -9.93 1.64 -1.05
C TYR A 207 -9.85 2.61 0.14
N VAL A 208 -9.71 2.10 1.36
CA VAL A 208 -9.61 2.96 2.56
C VAL A 208 -8.43 3.92 2.44
N THR A 209 -7.30 3.43 1.92
CA THR A 209 -6.10 4.22 1.73
C THR A 209 -6.31 5.36 0.71
N VAL A 210 -6.91 5.08 -0.45
CA VAL A 210 -7.25 6.08 -1.48
C VAL A 210 -8.26 7.11 -0.97
N LYS A 211 -9.29 6.64 -0.24
CA LYS A 211 -10.31 7.49 0.38
C LYS A 211 -9.69 8.46 1.38
N LEU A 212 -8.89 7.96 2.31
CA LEU A 212 -8.26 8.79 3.34
C LEU A 212 -7.30 9.81 2.73
N PHE A 213 -6.55 9.45 1.70
CA PHE A 213 -5.69 10.41 1.00
C PHE A 213 -6.54 11.51 0.34
N SER A 214 -7.57 11.14 -0.40
CA SER A 214 -8.47 12.09 -1.07
C SER A 214 -9.17 13.03 -0.09
N GLU A 215 -9.63 12.52 1.06
CA GLU A 215 -10.24 13.33 2.12
C GLU A 215 -9.22 14.27 2.80
N GLN A 216 -7.98 13.82 2.98
CA GLN A 216 -6.94 14.65 3.58
C GLN A 216 -6.54 15.81 2.67
N LEU A 217 -6.55 15.63 1.34
CA LEU A 217 -6.29 16.71 0.38
C LEU A 217 -7.22 17.90 0.60
N LEU A 218 -8.50 17.65 0.92
CA LEU A 218 -9.50 18.71 1.11
C LEU A 218 -9.22 19.59 2.35
N LYS A 219 -8.45 19.09 3.32
CA LYS A 219 -8.13 19.80 4.57
C LYS A 219 -6.90 20.71 4.44
N ILE A 220 -6.16 20.61 3.34
CA ILE A 220 -4.93 21.37 3.12
C ILE A 220 -5.30 22.78 2.65
N GLN A 221 -4.89 23.78 3.42
CA GLN A 221 -5.20 25.19 3.14
C GLN A 221 -4.27 25.78 2.07
N ASP A 222 -2.99 25.42 2.13
CA ASP A 222 -1.96 25.88 1.19
C ASP A 222 -2.19 25.28 -0.20
N LYS A 223 -2.46 26.15 -1.18
CA LYS A 223 -2.83 25.77 -2.55
C LYS A 223 -1.67 25.14 -3.34
N PRO A 224 -0.46 25.72 -3.35
CA PRO A 224 0.72 25.07 -3.90
C PRO A 224 0.94 23.65 -3.36
N ILE A 225 0.93 23.47 -2.04
CA ILE A 225 1.15 22.17 -1.40
C ILE A 225 0.03 21.19 -1.77
N GLN A 226 -1.22 21.66 -1.73
CA GLN A 226 -2.40 20.88 -2.12
C GLN A 226 -2.29 20.39 -3.58
N ALA A 227 -1.76 21.20 -4.50
CA ALA A 227 -1.63 20.83 -5.90
C ALA A 227 -0.61 19.69 -6.11
N VAL A 228 0.56 19.77 -5.47
CA VAL A 228 1.58 18.71 -5.54
C VAL A 228 1.06 17.41 -4.92
N LEU A 229 0.41 17.49 -3.75
CA LEU A 229 -0.17 16.32 -3.09
C LEU A 229 -1.35 15.73 -3.88
N ARG A 230 -2.12 16.55 -4.59
CA ARG A 230 -3.15 16.07 -5.52
C ARG A 230 -2.54 15.22 -6.63
N ASN A 231 -1.43 15.66 -7.22
CA ASN A 231 -0.74 14.88 -8.26
C ASN A 231 -0.23 13.53 -7.72
N LEU A 232 0.30 13.50 -6.49
CA LEU A 232 0.70 12.25 -5.83
C LEU A 232 -0.50 11.33 -5.54
N CYS A 233 -1.63 11.89 -5.12
CA CYS A 233 -2.87 11.12 -4.89
C CYS A 233 -3.41 10.50 -6.19
N LEU A 234 -3.44 11.27 -7.27
CA LEU A 234 -3.80 10.77 -8.59
C LEU A 234 -2.83 9.69 -9.05
N LEU A 235 -1.52 9.92 -8.93
CA LEU A 235 -0.50 8.93 -9.31
C LEU A 235 -0.68 7.63 -8.51
N TYR A 236 -0.93 7.73 -7.21
CA TYR A 236 -1.15 6.57 -6.34
C TYR A 236 -2.36 5.74 -6.78
N ALA A 237 -3.52 6.39 -6.95
CA ALA A 237 -4.76 5.72 -7.34
C ALA A 237 -4.69 5.15 -8.77
N LEU A 238 -4.13 5.90 -9.72
CA LEU A 238 -3.99 5.43 -11.10
C LEU A 238 -2.98 4.27 -11.21
N TYR A 239 -1.87 4.34 -10.48
CA TYR A 239 -0.89 3.25 -10.45
C TYR A 239 -1.49 1.97 -9.87
N GLY A 240 -2.28 2.07 -8.78
CA GLY A 240 -2.96 0.91 -8.22
C GLY A 240 -4.03 0.32 -9.15
N ILE A 241 -4.72 1.14 -9.94
CA ILE A 241 -5.60 0.69 -11.04
C ILE A 241 -4.79 -0.08 -12.09
N SER A 242 -3.67 0.47 -12.55
CA SER A 242 -2.80 -0.18 -13.55
C SER A 242 -2.29 -1.55 -13.09
N GLN A 243 -1.86 -1.65 -11.82
CA GLN A 243 -1.35 -2.91 -11.24
C GLN A 243 -2.42 -3.99 -11.08
N LYS A 244 -3.68 -3.60 -10.88
CA LYS A 244 -4.80 -4.51 -10.62
C LYS A 244 -5.90 -4.35 -11.67
N ALA A 245 -5.54 -4.00 -12.91
CA ALA A 245 -6.48 -3.65 -13.96
C ALA A 245 -7.53 -4.74 -14.21
N GLY A 246 -7.15 -6.01 -14.06
CA GLY A 246 -8.06 -7.15 -14.17
C GLY A 246 -9.28 -7.06 -13.26
N ASP A 247 -9.13 -6.61 -12.01
CA ASP A 247 -10.25 -6.49 -11.08
C ASP A 247 -11.24 -5.39 -11.51
N PHE A 248 -10.74 -4.30 -12.13
CA PHE A 248 -11.59 -3.20 -12.60
C PHE A 248 -12.28 -3.51 -13.93
N LEU A 249 -11.62 -4.27 -14.80
CA LEU A 249 -12.15 -4.70 -16.10
C LEU A 249 -13.21 -5.80 -15.96
N GLN A 250 -12.94 -6.82 -15.14
CA GLN A 250 -13.86 -7.96 -14.95
C GLN A 250 -15.24 -7.51 -14.46
N GLU A 251 -15.27 -6.47 -13.64
CA GLU A 251 -16.50 -5.92 -13.05
C GLU A 251 -17.09 -4.74 -13.85
N ASN A 252 -16.56 -4.47 -15.05
CA ASN A 252 -16.98 -3.36 -15.93
C ASN A 252 -16.95 -1.98 -15.23
N ILE A 253 -16.08 -1.80 -14.24
CA ILE A 253 -15.89 -0.51 -13.54
C ILE A 253 -15.12 0.45 -14.45
N LEU A 254 -14.15 -0.09 -15.18
CA LEU A 254 -13.38 0.63 -16.20
C LEU A 254 -13.48 -0.14 -17.53
N THR A 255 -13.45 0.62 -18.61
CA THR A 255 -13.30 0.09 -19.97
C THR A 255 -11.83 -0.04 -20.34
N ASP A 256 -11.52 -0.86 -21.35
CA ASP A 256 -10.17 -0.99 -21.90
C ASP A 256 -9.57 0.37 -22.35
N THR A 257 -10.42 1.22 -22.95
CA THR A 257 -10.04 2.58 -23.33
C THR A 257 -9.65 3.43 -22.12
N GLN A 258 -10.42 3.35 -21.02
CA GLN A 258 -10.08 4.07 -19.79
C GLN A 258 -8.79 3.52 -19.16
N VAL A 259 -8.54 2.21 -19.19
CA VAL A 259 -7.26 1.64 -18.71
C VAL A 259 -6.08 2.15 -19.54
N THR A 260 -6.24 2.27 -20.86
CA THR A 260 -5.23 2.88 -21.74
C THR A 260 -4.99 4.35 -21.36
N GLN A 261 -6.05 5.11 -21.08
CA GLN A 261 -5.94 6.49 -20.60
C GLN A 261 -5.26 6.59 -19.23
N VAL A 262 -5.55 5.67 -18.30
CA VAL A 262 -4.86 5.56 -17.00
C VAL A 262 -3.36 5.40 -17.21
N HIS A 263 -2.93 4.49 -18.09
CA HIS A 263 -1.51 4.29 -18.38
C HIS A 263 -0.84 5.53 -18.98
N GLN A 264 -1.54 6.26 -19.85
CA GLN A 264 -1.04 7.50 -20.42
C GLN A 264 -0.93 8.58 -19.34
N ARG A 265 -1.96 8.71 -18.50
CA ARG A 265 -2.02 9.70 -17.43
C ARG A 265 -0.94 9.51 -16.36
N ILE A 266 -0.60 8.26 -16.04
CA ILE A 266 0.55 7.95 -15.17
C ILE A 266 1.83 8.54 -15.74
N LYS A 267 2.10 8.39 -17.04
CA LYS A 267 3.33 8.93 -17.67
C LYS A 267 3.38 10.45 -17.56
N GLU A 268 2.26 11.11 -17.81
CA GLU A 268 2.15 12.57 -17.67
C GLU A 268 2.39 13.01 -16.24
N LEU A 269 1.74 12.39 -15.25
CA LEU A 269 1.95 12.72 -13.83
C LEU A 269 3.40 12.51 -13.40
N LEU A 270 4.07 11.46 -13.89
CA LEU A 270 5.50 11.27 -13.64
C LEU A 270 6.35 12.43 -14.16
N THR A 271 6.02 13.01 -15.32
CA THR A 271 6.71 14.21 -15.82
C THR A 271 6.42 15.46 -14.98
N VAL A 272 5.19 15.61 -14.51
CA VAL A 272 4.77 16.74 -13.67
C VAL A 272 5.40 16.69 -12.28
N ILE A 273 5.53 15.51 -11.67
CA ILE A 273 6.09 15.33 -10.32
C ILE A 273 7.63 15.33 -10.34
N ARG A 274 8.26 14.99 -11.48
CA ARG A 274 9.71 14.90 -11.62
C ARG A 274 10.50 16.13 -11.11
N PRO A 275 10.12 17.40 -11.38
CA PRO A 275 10.82 18.55 -10.83
C PRO A 275 10.76 18.63 -9.30
N ASP A 276 9.63 18.26 -8.69
CA ASP A 276 9.42 18.34 -7.24
C ASP A 276 9.96 17.12 -6.48
N ALA A 277 10.44 16.10 -7.20
CA ALA A 277 10.77 14.79 -6.61
C ALA A 277 11.81 14.85 -5.48
N VAL A 278 12.82 15.73 -5.60
CA VAL A 278 13.86 15.93 -4.57
C VAL A 278 13.28 16.71 -3.39
N THR A 279 12.60 17.82 -3.64
CA THR A 279 11.95 18.62 -2.57
C THR A 279 10.93 17.81 -1.77
N LEU A 280 10.20 16.89 -2.41
CA LEU A 280 9.26 15.99 -1.75
C LEU A 280 9.93 15.03 -0.76
N VAL A 281 11.14 14.56 -1.06
CA VAL A 281 11.90 13.72 -0.11
C VAL A 281 12.64 14.53 0.93
N ASP A 282 13.10 15.73 0.57
CA ASP A 282 13.71 16.67 1.52
C ASP A 282 12.70 17.11 2.59
N ALA A 283 11.41 17.20 2.23
CA ALA A 283 10.32 17.47 3.17
C ALA A 283 10.14 16.38 4.25
N PHE A 284 10.83 15.24 4.17
CA PHE A 284 10.90 14.29 5.27
C PHE A 284 11.84 14.71 6.38
N ASP A 285 12.74 15.66 6.10
CA ASP A 285 13.66 16.26 7.07
C ASP A 285 14.55 15.21 7.78
N PHE A 286 15.04 14.23 7.02
CA PHE A 286 15.97 13.23 7.53
C PHE A 286 17.41 13.77 7.48
N GLN A 287 18.10 13.71 8.62
CA GLN A 287 19.52 14.01 8.68
C GLN A 287 20.36 12.87 8.08
N ASP A 288 21.50 13.21 7.45
CA ASP A 288 22.45 12.24 6.89
C ASP A 288 22.83 11.12 7.87
N VAL A 289 23.01 11.47 9.15
CA VAL A 289 23.36 10.52 10.22
C VAL A 289 22.25 9.49 10.45
N SER A 290 20.98 9.92 10.39
CA SER A 290 19.83 9.04 10.53
C SER A 290 19.59 8.21 9.29
N LEU A 291 19.83 8.79 8.10
CA LEU A 291 19.66 8.10 6.82
C LEU A 291 20.74 7.02 6.62
N GLY A 292 21.95 7.25 7.13
CA GLY A 292 23.05 6.28 7.09
C GLY A 292 23.42 5.88 5.66
N SER A 293 23.29 6.80 4.70
CA SER A 293 23.45 6.54 3.27
C SER A 293 24.44 7.52 2.65
N VAL A 294 25.48 6.99 2.01
CA VAL A 294 26.41 7.74 1.17
C VAL A 294 25.73 8.16 -0.15
N LEU A 295 24.81 7.34 -0.67
CA LEU A 295 24.11 7.65 -1.91
C LEU A 295 23.00 8.69 -1.72
N GLY A 296 22.42 8.75 -0.53
CA GLY A 296 21.32 9.65 -0.18
C GLY A 296 21.74 10.90 0.58
N ARG A 297 23.04 11.27 0.55
CA ARG A 297 23.54 12.47 1.23
C ARG A 297 22.82 13.72 0.72
N TYR A 298 22.49 14.62 1.65
CA TYR A 298 21.79 15.86 1.33
C TYR A 298 22.55 16.76 0.34
N ASP A 299 23.88 16.80 0.44
CA ASP A 299 24.74 17.60 -0.45
C ASP A 299 24.92 17.02 -1.87
N GLY A 300 24.48 15.78 -2.10
CA GLY A 300 24.64 15.07 -3.37
C GLY A 300 26.09 14.70 -3.72
N ASN A 301 27.07 14.90 -2.82
CA ASN A 301 28.47 14.57 -3.09
C ASN A 301 28.73 13.07 -2.89
N VAL A 302 28.22 12.25 -3.81
CA VAL A 302 28.20 10.79 -3.66
C VAL A 302 29.58 10.17 -3.89
N TYR A 303 30.26 10.50 -4.98
CA TYR A 303 31.41 9.72 -5.45
C TYR A 303 32.66 9.86 -4.57
N GLU A 304 32.94 11.07 -4.08
CA GLU A 304 34.06 11.31 -3.16
C GLU A 304 33.83 10.56 -1.85
N ASN A 305 32.63 10.69 -1.28
CA ASN A 305 32.26 10.02 -0.04
C ASN A 305 32.19 8.50 -0.20
N LEU A 306 31.83 7.99 -1.37
CA LEU A 306 31.84 6.55 -1.65
C LEU A 306 33.27 6.00 -1.66
N PHE A 307 34.20 6.74 -2.24
CA PHE A 307 35.62 6.37 -2.25
C PHE A 307 36.21 6.40 -0.84
N GLU A 308 35.93 7.47 -0.08
CA GLU A 308 36.36 7.57 1.32
C GLU A 308 35.76 6.45 2.18
N TRP A 309 34.46 6.17 2.04
CA TRP A 309 33.81 5.06 2.72
C TRP A 309 34.48 3.72 2.41
N ALA A 310 34.82 3.46 1.14
CA ALA A 310 35.49 2.23 0.74
C ALA A 310 36.88 2.09 1.39
N LYS A 311 37.66 3.18 1.52
CA LYS A 311 38.95 3.16 2.22
C LYS A 311 38.83 2.76 3.69
N THR A 312 37.74 3.16 4.35
CA THR A 312 37.51 2.81 5.77
C THR A 312 37.14 1.35 6.00
N SER A 313 36.92 0.56 4.94
CA SER A 313 36.59 -0.86 5.04
C SER A 313 37.66 -1.64 5.84
N PRO A 314 37.27 -2.54 6.76
CA PRO A 314 38.22 -3.36 7.51
C PRO A 314 39.17 -4.19 6.64
N LEU A 315 38.75 -4.55 5.42
CA LEU A 315 39.56 -5.29 4.45
C LEU A 315 40.74 -4.47 3.91
N ASN A 316 40.65 -3.14 3.94
CA ASN A 316 41.65 -2.23 3.42
C ASN A 316 42.65 -1.75 4.50
N LYS A 317 42.64 -2.37 5.70
CA LYS A 317 43.60 -2.09 6.78
C LYS A 317 45.05 -2.44 6.40
N ALA A 318 45.23 -3.38 5.49
CA ALA A 318 46.52 -3.78 4.95
C ALA A 318 46.41 -3.94 3.43
N GLU A 319 47.47 -3.58 2.69
CA GLU A 319 47.49 -3.74 1.23
C GLU A 319 47.42 -5.21 0.79
N VAL A 320 48.00 -6.12 1.59
CA VAL A 320 47.98 -7.56 1.35
C VAL A 320 47.32 -8.25 2.54
N HIS A 321 46.17 -8.88 2.30
CA HIS A 321 45.44 -9.61 3.31
C HIS A 321 46.17 -10.88 3.74
N GLU A 322 46.10 -11.26 5.03
CA GLU A 322 46.82 -12.42 5.59
C GLU A 322 46.52 -13.76 4.86
N SER A 323 45.30 -13.91 4.34
CA SER A 323 44.88 -15.07 3.55
C SER A 323 45.75 -15.29 2.32
N PHE A 324 46.37 -14.23 1.76
CA PHE A 324 47.31 -14.35 0.66
C PHE A 324 48.52 -15.20 1.05
N TYR A 325 49.18 -14.88 2.16
CA TYR A 325 50.37 -15.62 2.61
C TYR A 325 50.04 -17.05 3.02
N LYS A 326 48.87 -17.26 3.62
CA LYS A 326 48.46 -18.57 4.14
C LYS A 326 47.99 -19.53 3.04
N HIS A 327 47.34 -19.02 1.99
CA HIS A 327 46.63 -19.85 1.02
C HIS A 327 47.06 -19.60 -0.43
N LEU A 328 47.17 -18.34 -0.86
CA LEU A 328 47.41 -18.01 -2.28
C LEU A 328 48.89 -18.13 -2.67
N LYS A 329 49.80 -17.63 -1.84
CA LYS A 329 51.25 -17.66 -2.10
C LYS A 329 51.78 -19.11 -2.21
N PRO A 330 51.40 -20.06 -1.34
CA PRO A 330 51.81 -21.46 -1.50
C PRO A 330 51.20 -22.15 -2.73
N LEU A 331 49.99 -21.75 -3.16
CA LEU A 331 49.35 -22.26 -4.37
C LEU A 331 50.10 -21.82 -5.63
N GLN A 332 50.51 -20.54 -5.68
CA GLN A 332 51.30 -20.02 -6.80
C GLN A 332 52.67 -20.68 -6.92
N SER A 333 53.30 -21.05 -5.80
CA SER A 333 54.60 -21.75 -5.84
C SER A 333 54.53 -23.22 -6.33
N LYS A 334 53.33 -23.76 -6.55
CA LYS A 334 53.10 -25.14 -7.00
C LYS A 334 52.58 -25.22 -8.45
N LEU A 335 52.39 -24.08 -9.11
CA LEU A 335 52.05 -23.96 -10.54
C LEU A 335 53.32 -23.66 -11.34
#